data_AF-A0A940ZK38-F1
#
_entry.id   AF-A0A940ZK38-F1
#
_cell.length_a   1.000
_cell.length_b   1.000
_cell.length_c   1.000
_cell.angle_alpha   90.00
_cell.angle_beta   90.00
_cell.angle_gamma   90.00
#
_symmetry.space_group_name_H-M   'P 1'
#
loop_
_entity.id
_entity.type
_entity.pdbx_description
1 polymer ?
#
loop_
_entity_poly.entity_id
_entity_poly.type
_entity_poly.pdbx_seq_one_letter_code
_entity_poly.pdbx_strand_id
1 'polypeptide(L)'
;MSVYRALYDFAAKAGALEGYVYPREKVEPSYLPLWVDHIVEGYQALPPEARKEFQDLCDLTVGRAIASLLPVLGEDHEVIKKLNGITVGKLPSSPDDFPRRR
;
A
#
# COMPACT_ATOMS: atom_id res chain seq x y z
N MET A 1 -4.18 16.85 14.12
CA MET A 1 -3.91 15.49 14.67
C MET A 1 -2.42 15.35 14.92
N SER A 2 -2.00 14.59 15.93
CA SER A 2 -0.58 14.26 16.12
C SER A 2 -0.05 13.45 14.93
N VAL A 3 1.21 13.67 14.54
CA VAL A 3 1.89 12.93 13.46
C VAL A 3 1.89 11.42 13.72
N TYR A 4 2.04 10.99 14.97
CA TYR A 4 2.00 9.57 15.35
C TYR A 4 0.65 8.93 15.11
N ARG A 5 -0.44 9.68 15.33
CA ARG A 5 -1.79 9.20 15.07
C ARG A 5 -2.04 9.06 13.58
N ALA A 6 -1.60 10.04 12.78
CA ALA A 6 -1.71 10.00 11.33
C ALA A 6 -0.91 8.82 10.75
N LEU A 7 0.32 8.61 11.25
CA LEU A 7 1.17 7.50 10.83
C LEU A 7 0.53 6.14 11.16
N TYR A 8 0.00 5.99 12.39
CA TYR A 8 -0.69 4.78 12.78
C TYR A 8 -1.92 4.51 11.90
N ASP A 9 -2.76 5.53 11.65
CA ASP A 9 -3.95 5.41 10.81
C ASP A 9 -3.60 4.99 9.37
N PHE A 10 -2.57 5.61 8.80
CA PHE A 10 -2.04 5.22 7.50
C PHE A 10 -1.56 3.76 7.49
N ALA A 11 -0.70 3.38 8.45
CA ALA A 11 -0.12 2.04 8.51
C ALA A 11 -1.20 0.97 8.71
N ALA A 12 -2.20 1.24 9.55
CA ALA A 12 -3.34 0.34 9.77
C ALA A 12 -4.16 0.12 8.49
N LYS A 13 -4.43 1.20 7.73
CA LYS A 13 -5.17 1.11 6.45
C LYS A 13 -4.37 0.38 5.37
N ALA A 14 -3.06 0.65 5.27
CA ALA A 14 -2.18 0.00 4.30
C ALA A 14 -2.06 -1.51 4.58
N GLY A 15 -1.84 -1.91 5.84
CA GLY A 15 -1.80 -3.33 6.23
C GLY A 15 -3.15 -4.02 6.06
N ALA A 16 -4.27 -3.32 6.33
CA ALA A 16 -5.60 -3.87 6.08
C ALA A 16 -5.88 -4.10 4.59
N LEU A 17 -5.45 -3.18 3.72
CA LEU A 17 -5.52 -3.37 2.27
C LEU A 17 -4.70 -4.58 1.83
N GLU A 18 -3.44 -4.68 2.27
CA GLU A 18 -2.55 -5.81 1.97
C GLU A 18 -3.22 -7.15 2.34
N GLY A 19 -3.74 -7.26 3.55
CA GLY A 19 -4.42 -8.47 4.01
C GLY A 19 -5.72 -8.78 3.24
N TYR A 20 -6.46 -7.74 2.83
CA TYR A 20 -7.69 -7.90 2.04
C TYR A 20 -7.42 -8.42 0.64
N VAL A 21 -6.36 -7.93 -0.03
CA VAL A 21 -6.05 -8.30 -1.42
C VAL A 21 -5.24 -9.59 -1.53
N TYR A 22 -4.60 -10.03 -0.45
CA TYR A 22 -3.82 -11.26 -0.40
C TYR A 22 -4.58 -12.52 -0.89
N PRO A 23 -5.83 -12.80 -0.48
CA PRO A 23 -6.55 -13.99 -0.93
C PRO A 23 -7.02 -13.98 -2.40
N ARG A 24 -6.70 -12.95 -3.22
CA ARG A 24 -6.96 -12.74 -4.68
C ARG A 24 -8.37 -13.07 -5.23
N GLU A 25 -8.93 -14.24 -4.93
CA GLU A 25 -10.22 -14.78 -5.38
C GLU A 25 -11.45 -14.09 -4.76
N LYS A 26 -11.28 -13.37 -3.64
CA LYS A 26 -12.38 -12.72 -2.90
C LYS A 26 -12.34 -11.18 -2.95
N VAL A 27 -11.49 -10.64 -3.80
CA VAL A 27 -11.35 -9.18 -3.95
C VAL A 27 -12.52 -8.66 -4.77
N GLU A 28 -13.27 -7.74 -4.21
CA GLU A 28 -14.33 -7.00 -4.90
C GLU A 28 -13.73 -5.68 -5.42
N PRO A 29 -13.47 -5.55 -6.74
CA PRO A 29 -12.76 -4.40 -7.28
C PRO A 29 -13.47 -3.07 -7.03
N SER A 30 -14.81 -3.07 -6.86
CA SER A 30 -15.57 -1.83 -6.65
C SER A 30 -15.21 -1.09 -5.36
N TYR A 31 -14.66 -1.77 -4.35
CA TYR A 31 -14.27 -1.14 -3.09
C TYR A 31 -12.87 -0.52 -3.11
N LEU A 32 -12.01 -0.95 -4.04
CA LEU A 32 -10.60 -0.57 -4.06
C LEU A 32 -10.35 0.91 -4.32
N PRO A 33 -11.05 1.60 -5.26
CA PRO A 33 -10.73 3.00 -5.58
C PRO A 33 -10.81 3.92 -4.36
N LEU A 34 -11.93 3.89 -3.64
CA LEU A 34 -12.14 4.75 -2.46
C LEU A 34 -11.17 4.40 -1.33
N TRP A 35 -10.89 3.12 -1.12
CA TRP A 35 -9.94 2.69 -0.09
C TRP A 35 -8.53 3.19 -0.40
N VAL A 36 -8.09 3.02 -1.65
CA VAL A 36 -6.78 3.48 -2.12
C VAL A 36 -6.67 5.01 -2.03
N ASP A 37 -7.73 5.74 -2.35
CA ASP A 37 -7.76 7.20 -2.19
C ASP A 37 -7.47 7.61 -0.74
N HIS A 38 -8.15 7.00 0.24
CA HIS A 38 -7.88 7.28 1.65
C HIS A 38 -6.47 6.91 2.10
N ILE A 39 -5.84 5.88 1.50
CA ILE A 39 -4.46 5.50 1.80
C ILE A 39 -3.49 6.53 1.23
N VAL A 40 -3.69 6.96 -0.02
CA VAL A 40 -2.85 7.96 -0.68
C VAL A 40 -2.95 9.30 0.03
N GLU A 41 -4.16 9.75 0.36
CA GLU A 41 -4.38 10.96 1.15
C GLU A 41 -3.70 10.86 2.52
N GLY A 42 -3.83 9.73 3.20
CA GLY A 42 -3.17 9.46 4.49
C GLY A 42 -1.65 9.54 4.40
N TYR A 43 -1.06 8.96 3.36
CA TYR A 43 0.38 9.04 3.09
C TYR A 43 0.82 10.49 2.80
N GLN A 44 0.10 11.19 1.92
CA GLN A 44 0.45 12.57 1.52
C GLN A 44 0.29 13.58 2.65
N ALA A 45 -0.60 13.33 3.61
CA ALA A 45 -0.78 14.16 4.79
C ALA A 45 0.41 14.05 5.79
N LEU A 46 1.27 13.04 5.65
CA LEU A 46 2.44 12.87 6.52
C LEU A 46 3.59 13.80 6.10
N PRO A 47 4.31 14.39 7.08
CA PRO A 47 5.52 15.16 6.79
C PRO A 47 6.53 14.35 5.96
N PRO A 48 7.21 14.97 4.98
CA PRO A 48 8.21 14.29 4.16
C PRO A 48 9.28 13.55 4.96
N GLU A 49 9.67 14.09 6.11
CA GLU A 49 10.67 13.54 7.03
C GLU A 49 10.18 12.23 7.64
N ALA A 50 8.93 12.20 8.11
CA ALA A 50 8.31 10.98 8.62
C ALA A 50 8.18 9.93 7.52
N ARG A 51 7.79 10.32 6.29
CA ARG A 51 7.72 9.39 5.15
C ARG A 51 9.05 8.72 4.86
N LYS A 52 10.16 9.47 4.92
CA LYS A 52 11.51 8.92 4.71
C LYS A 52 11.87 7.85 5.74
N GLU A 53 11.41 7.97 6.98
CA GLU A 53 11.73 7.02 8.05
C GLU A 53 11.11 5.63 7.86
N PHE A 54 9.96 5.53 7.18
CA PHE A 54 9.26 4.25 6.98
C PHE A 54 9.08 3.87 5.50
N GLN A 55 9.64 4.62 4.54
CA GLN A 55 9.37 4.41 3.12
C GLN A 55 9.63 2.97 2.67
N ASP A 56 10.70 2.36 3.15
CA ASP A 56 11.06 0.98 2.87
C ASP A 56 10.00 -0.02 3.38
N LEU A 57 9.41 0.24 4.55
CA LEU A 57 8.29 -0.55 5.08
C LEU A 57 7.01 -0.33 4.25
N CYS A 58 6.77 0.90 3.82
CA CYS A 58 5.66 1.26 2.93
C CYS A 58 5.77 0.52 1.59
N ASP A 59 6.95 0.57 0.96
CA ASP A 59 7.24 -0.10 -0.31
C ASP A 59 7.02 -1.62 -0.20
N LEU A 60 7.36 -2.22 0.95
CA LEU A 60 7.12 -3.64 1.19
C LEU A 60 5.63 -3.98 1.32
N THR A 61 4.90 -3.29 2.18
CA THR A 61 3.46 -3.56 2.43
C THR A 61 2.60 -3.22 1.22
N VAL A 62 2.74 -2.01 0.69
CA VAL A 62 1.98 -1.57 -0.50
C VAL A 62 2.42 -2.34 -1.74
N GLY A 63 3.71 -2.66 -1.85
CA GLY A 63 4.22 -3.45 -2.97
C GLY A 63 3.67 -4.87 -3.04
N ARG A 64 3.51 -5.56 -1.90
CA ARG A 64 2.82 -6.87 -1.87
C ARG A 64 1.34 -6.76 -2.23
N ALA A 65 0.69 -5.66 -1.83
CA ALA A 65 -0.67 -5.38 -2.26
C ALA A 65 -0.77 -5.15 -3.78
N ILE A 66 0.14 -4.37 -4.36
CA ILE A 66 0.25 -4.16 -5.81
C ILE A 66 0.46 -5.50 -6.52
N ALA A 67 1.42 -6.31 -6.07
CA ALA A 67 1.69 -7.62 -6.66
C ALA A 67 0.49 -8.58 -6.60
N SER A 68 -0.40 -8.42 -5.61
CA SER A 68 -1.64 -9.20 -5.51
C SER A 68 -2.72 -8.71 -6.48
N LEU A 69 -2.77 -7.40 -6.72
CA LEU A 69 -3.77 -6.76 -7.56
C LEU A 69 -3.42 -6.75 -9.05
N LEU A 70 -2.13 -6.77 -9.40
CA LEU A 70 -1.67 -6.74 -10.80
C LEU A 70 -2.33 -7.83 -11.68
N PRO A 71 -2.40 -9.11 -11.27
CA PRO A 71 -3.07 -10.14 -12.07
C PRO A 71 -4.60 -9.97 -12.19
N VAL A 72 -5.21 -9.20 -11.29
CA VAL A 72 -6.67 -9.03 -11.21
C VAL A 72 -7.13 -7.79 -11.98
N LEU A 73 -6.39 -6.68 -11.88
CA LEU A 73 -6.77 -5.39 -12.42
C LEU A 73 -5.97 -4.98 -13.67
N GLY A 74 -4.76 -5.52 -13.84
CA GLY A 74 -3.80 -5.07 -14.86
C GLY A 74 -3.01 -3.82 -14.46
N GLU A 75 -1.88 -3.61 -15.11
CA GLU A 75 -0.92 -2.52 -14.81
C GLU A 75 -1.51 -1.11 -15.00
N ASP A 76 -2.37 -0.94 -16.00
CA ASP A 76 -2.93 0.37 -16.37
C ASP A 76 -4.11 0.82 -15.50
N HIS A 77 -4.55 -0.02 -14.55
CA HIS A 77 -5.69 0.30 -13.70
C HIS A 77 -5.35 1.44 -12.73
N GLU A 78 -6.28 2.37 -12.53
CA GLU A 78 -6.07 3.58 -11.72
C GLU A 78 -5.64 3.28 -10.27
N VAL A 79 -6.17 2.20 -9.68
CA VAL A 79 -5.74 1.72 -8.35
C VAL A 79 -4.24 1.40 -8.33
N ILE A 80 -3.72 0.71 -9.35
CA ILE A 80 -2.30 0.36 -9.44
C ILE A 80 -1.45 1.62 -9.58
N LYS A 81 -1.86 2.57 -10.45
CA LYS A 81 -1.17 3.85 -10.61
C LYS A 81 -1.10 4.64 -9.30
N LYS A 82 -2.20 4.72 -8.56
CA LYS A 82 -2.28 5.42 -7.27
C LYS A 82 -1.35 4.80 -6.21
N LEU A 83 -1.37 3.47 -6.08
CA LEU A 83 -0.48 2.76 -5.15
C LEU A 83 1.00 2.92 -5.55
N ASN A 84 1.31 2.84 -6.85
CA ASN A 84 2.66 3.13 -7.34
C ASN A 84 3.12 4.55 -7.01
N GLY A 85 2.20 5.53 -6.99
CA GLY A 85 2.49 6.92 -6.65
C GLY A 85 2.93 7.17 -5.20
N ILE A 86 2.75 6.19 -4.29
CA ILE A 86 3.20 6.27 -2.89
C ILE A 86 4.33 5.29 -2.56
N THR A 87 4.83 4.57 -3.58
CA THR A 87 6.00 3.70 -3.47
C THR A 87 7.17 4.26 -4.26
N VAL A 88 8.40 4.09 -3.77
CA VAL A 88 9.58 4.73 -4.36
C VAL A 88 10.69 3.72 -4.68
N GLY A 89 10.91 2.76 -3.79
CA GLY A 89 11.97 1.77 -3.91
C GLY A 89 11.61 0.57 -4.78
N LYS A 90 12.47 -0.45 -4.72
CA LYS A 90 12.24 -1.73 -5.38
C LYS A 90 11.05 -2.43 -4.70
N LEU A 91 10.01 -2.69 -5.48
CA LEU A 91 8.85 -3.42 -5.00
C LEU A 91 9.16 -4.93 -4.82
N PRO A 92 8.44 -5.60 -3.90
CA PRO A 92 8.49 -7.04 -3.77
C PRO A 92 8.08 -7.73 -5.07
N SER A 93 8.74 -8.85 -5.37
CA SER A 93 8.50 -9.58 -6.62
C SER A 93 7.26 -10.47 -6.59
N SER A 94 6.72 -10.70 -5.39
CA SER A 94 5.56 -11.56 -5.13
C SER A 94 4.78 -11.04 -3.92
N PRO A 95 3.46 -11.31 -3.83
CA PRO A 95 2.68 -11.12 -2.61
C PRO A 95 3.19 -11.89 -1.38
N ASP A 96 4.03 -12.91 -1.58
CA ASP A 96 4.59 -13.73 -0.50
C ASP A 96 6.02 -13.30 -0.09
N ASP A 97 6.50 -12.18 -0.65
CA ASP A 97 7.86 -11.67 -0.43
C ASP A 97 7.94 -10.90 0.90
N PHE A 98 8.03 -11.66 1.99
CA PHE A 98 8.22 -11.19 3.36
C PHE A 98 9.69 -11.34 3.76
N PRO A 99 10.53 -10.29 3.60
CA PRO A 99 11.92 -10.36 3.98
C PRO A 99 12.05 -10.53 5.50
N ARG A 100 12.82 -11.54 5.92
CA ARG A 100 13.20 -11.68 7.33
C ARG A 100 14.25 -10.62 7.66
N ARG A 101 13.85 -9.54 8.33
CA ARG A 101 14.80 -8.61 8.96
C ARG A 101 15.26 -9.21 10.28
N ARG A 102 16.57 -9.32 10.47
CA ARG A 102 17.21 -9.71 11.73
C ARG A 102 17.31 -8.51 12.65
#